data_AF-A0A5C8B9G4-F1
#
_entry.id   AF-A0A5C8B9G4-F1
#
_cell.length_a   1.000
_cell.length_b   1.000
_cell.length_c   1.000
_cell.angle_alpha   90.00
_cell.angle_beta   90.00
_cell.angle_gamma   90.00
#
_symmetry.space_group_name_H-M   'P 1'
#
loop_
_entity.id
_entity.type
_entity.pdbx_description
1 polymer ?
#
loop_
_entity_poly.entity_id
_entity_poly.type
_entity_poly.pdbx_seq_one_letter_code
_entity_poly.pdbx_strand_id
1 'polypeptide(L)' 'MLDAFWIALALLLVLEGLMPAIHPQGWRRMFTQLLQLDDQQIRKVGLLSMVLGLVLLWGLQALS' A
#
# COMPACT_ATOMS: atom_id res chain seq x y z
N MET A 1 14.03 18.74 0.07
CA MET A 1 13.84 17.50 -0.75
C MET A 1 13.87 16.24 0.11
N LEU A 2 14.83 16.12 1.04
CA LEU A 2 14.82 15.06 2.07
C LEU A 2 13.58 15.13 2.98
N ASP A 3 13.06 16.34 3.21
CA ASP A 3 11.91 16.57 4.11
C ASP A 3 10.64 15.89 3.60
N ALA A 4 10.38 15.96 2.29
CA ALA A 4 9.25 15.31 1.66
C ALA A 4 9.34 13.78 1.77
N PHE A 5 10.55 13.21 1.68
CA PHE A 5 10.77 11.78 1.87
C PHE A 5 10.46 11.36 3.31
N TRP A 6 10.95 12.09 4.31
CA TRP A 6 10.65 11.81 5.72
C TRP A 6 9.17 11.98 6.05
N ILE A 7 8.50 12.98 5.47
CA ILE A 7 7.06 13.17 5.63
C ILE A 7 6.28 12.01 4.99
N ALA A 8 6.63 11.60 3.77
CA ALA A 8 5.99 10.47 3.11
C ALA A 8 6.20 9.16 3.89
N LEU A 9 7.40 8.95 4.44
CA LEU A 9 7.70 7.79 5.28
C LEU A 9 6.90 7.82 6.59
N ALA A 10 6.80 8.98 7.25
CA ALA A 10 6.00 9.13 8.46
C ALA A 10 4.52 8.85 8.18
N LEU A 11 3.97 9.36 7.07
CA LEU A 11 2.59 9.08 6.66
C LEU A 11 2.37 7.61 6.32
N LEU A 12 3.33 6.95 5.66
CA LEU A 12 3.28 5.51 5.38
C LEU A 12 3.16 4.72 6.69
N LEU A 13 4.02 5.01 7.68
CA LEU A 13 4.00 4.34 8.99
C LEU A 13 2.72 4.62 9.76
N VAL A 14 2.22 5.86 9.73
CA VAL A 14 0.94 6.22 10.36
C VAL A 14 -0.19 5.43 9.72
N LEU A 15 -0.30 5.38 8.39
CA LEU A 15 -1.35 4.65 7.68
C LEU A 15 -1.24 3.13 7.90
N GLU A 16 -0.03 2.59 7.91
CA GLU A 16 0.22 1.16 8.16
C GLU A 16 -0.19 0.77 9.59
N GLY A 17 0.05 1.64 10.58
CA GLY A 17 -0.37 1.44 11.97
C GLY A 17 -1.84 1.79 12.25
N LEU A 18 -2.44 2.67 11.46
CA LEU A 18 -3.81 3.16 11.66
C LEU A 18 -4.83 2.03 11.47
N MET A 19 -4.68 1.23 10.40
CA MET A 19 -5.63 0.14 10.11
C MET A 19 -5.70 -0.92 11.24
N PRO A 20 -4.57 -1.46 11.75
CA PRO A 20 -4.60 -2.39 12.88
C PRO A 20 -5.03 -1.73 14.21
N ALA A 21 -4.78 -0.43 14.40
CA ALA A 21 -5.19 0.29 15.60
C ALA A 21 -6.70 0.57 15.65
N ILE A 22 -7.33 0.93 14.52
CA ILE A 22 -8.77 1.23 14.46
C ILE A 22 -9.60 -0.07 14.47
N HIS A 23 -9.23 -1.07 13.69
CA HIS A 23 -10.02 -2.30 13.58
C HIS A 23 -9.15 -3.58 13.49
N PRO A 24 -8.60 -4.05 14.64
CA PRO A 24 -7.69 -5.18 14.66
C PRO A 24 -8.31 -6.49 14.14
N GLN A 25 -9.59 -6.73 14.41
CA GLN A 25 -10.28 -7.94 13.94
C GLN A 25 -10.51 -7.93 12.42
N GLY A 26 -10.90 -6.80 11.84
CA GLY A 26 -11.09 -6.64 10.39
C GLY A 26 -9.77 -6.78 9.64
N TRP A 27 -8.71 -6.13 10.15
CA TRP A 27 -7.35 -6.28 9.63
C TRP A 27 -6.90 -7.74 9.63
N ARG A 28 -7.07 -8.44 10.77
CA ARG A 28 -6.66 -9.84 10.90
C ARG A 28 -7.41 -10.77 9.95
N ARG A 29 -8.71 -10.54 9.72
CA ARG A 29 -9.51 -11.29 8.73
C ARG A 29 -9.01 -11.06 7.32
N MET A 30 -8.80 -9.80 6.93
CA MET A 30 -8.26 -9.45 5.60
C MET A 30 -6.88 -10.08 5.38
N PHE A 31 -6.00 -10.01 6.38
CA PHE A 31 -4.67 -10.61 6.31
C PHE A 31 -4.74 -12.15 6.18
N THR A 32 -5.68 -12.78 6.88
CA THR A 32 -5.89 -14.23 6.78
C THR A 32 -6.43 -14.63 5.40
N GLN A 33 -7.31 -13.82 4.81
CA GLN A 33 -7.78 -14.01 3.43
C GLN A 33 -6.65 -13.84 2.42
N LEU A 34 -5.75 -12.86 2.63
CA LEU A 34 -4.55 -12.69 1.80
C LEU A 34 -3.61 -13.89 1.90
N LEU A 35 -3.44 -14.46 3.09
CA LEU A 35 -2.63 -15.67 3.31
C LEU A 35 -3.26 -16.95 2.71
N GLN A 36 -4.56 -16.92 2.39
CA GLN A 36 -5.24 -18.02 1.68
C GLN A 36 -5.10 -17.92 0.16
N LEU A 37 -4.59 -16.80 -0.37
CA LEU A 37 -4.32 -16.66 -1.79
C LEU A 37 -3.05 -17.43 -2.17
N ASP A 38 -3.05 -18.04 -3.35
CA ASP A 38 -1.87 -18.69 -3.88
C ASP A 38 -0.75 -17.66 -4.15
N ASP A 39 0.50 -18.09 -4.09
CA ASP A 39 1.68 -17.24 -4.36
C ASP A 39 1.58 -16.47 -5.68
N GLN A 40 0.97 -17.08 -6.71
CA GLN A 40 0.73 -16.40 -7.98
C GLN A 40 -0.27 -15.25 -7.87
N GLN A 41 -1.33 -15.39 -7.07
CA GLN A 41 -2.35 -14.36 -6.89
C GLN A 41 -1.77 -13.19 -6.10
N ILE A 42 -1.00 -13.47 -5.03
CA ILE A 42 -0.29 -12.44 -4.26
C ILE A 42 0.66 -11.64 -5.17
N ARG A 43 1.44 -12.34 -6.02
CA ARG A 43 2.34 -11.69 -6.99
C ARG A 43 1.57 -10.83 -7.99
N LYS A 44 0.43 -11.30 -8.52
CA LYS A 44 -0.40 -10.53 -9.45
C LYS A 44 -0.97 -9.27 -8.80
N VAL A 45 -1.47 -9.36 -7.58
CA VAL A 45 -1.99 -8.20 -6.84
C VAL A 45 -0.87 -7.19 -6.57
N GLY A 46 0.31 -7.66 -6.15
CA GLY A 46 1.49 -6.81 -5.98
C GLY A 46 1.92 -6.11 -7.28
N LEU A 47 1.98 -6.85 -8.38
CA LEU A 47 2.31 -6.30 -9.71
C LEU A 47 1.28 -5.28 -10.19
N LEU A 48 -0.01 -5.57 -10.04
CA LEU A 48 -1.09 -4.63 -10.36
C LEU A 48 -0.98 -3.34 -9.54
N SER A 49 -0.73 -3.46 -8.24
CA SER A 49 -0.52 -2.32 -7.34
C SER A 49 0.69 -1.46 -7.77
N MET A 50 1.82 -2.11 -8.09
CA MET A 50 3.01 -1.42 -8.61
C MET A 50 2.74 -0.68 -9.92
N VAL A 51 2.09 -1.33 -10.88
CA VAL A 51 1.76 -0.74 -12.18
C VAL A 51 0.80 0.44 -12.01
N LEU A 52 -0.24 0.30 -11.19
CA LEU A 52 -1.16 1.40 -10.88
C LEU A 52 -0.43 2.58 -10.22
N GLY A 53 0.47 2.32 -9.27
CA GLY A 53 1.30 3.34 -8.64
C GLY A 53 2.20 4.08 -9.63
N LEU A 54 2.83 3.35 -10.55
CA LEU A 54 3.64 3.93 -11.64
C LEU A 54 2.80 4.81 -12.58
N VAL A 55 1.62 4.35 -12.98
CA VAL A 55 0.71 5.12 -13.84
C VAL A 55 0.25 6.40 -13.14
N LEU A 56 -0.10 6.31 -11.85
CA LEU A 56 -0.46 7.48 -11.04
C LEU A 56 0.71 8.48 -10.92
N LEU A 57 1.91 7.98 -10.62
CA LEU A 57 3.10 8.83 -10.51
C LEU A 57 3.43 9.51 -11.84
N TRP A 58 3.36 8.76 -12.94
CA TRP A 58 3.59 9.30 -14.28
C TRP A 58 2.51 10.32 -14.67
N GLY A 59 1.24 10.05 -14.35
CA GLY A 59 0.14 10.99 -14.59
C GLY A 59 0.26 12.28 -13.77
N LEU A 60 0.65 12.18 -12.49
CA LEU A 60 0.89 13.34 -11.63
C LEU A 60 2.07 14.18 -12.11
N GLN A 61 3.16 13.54 -12.56
CA GLN A 61 4.31 14.22 -13.15
C GLN A 61 4.02 14.83 -14.52
N ALA A 62 3.13 14.22 -15.32
CA ALA A 62 2.74 14.75 -16.63
C ALA A 62 1.79 15.96 -16.53
N LEU A 63 1.07 16.10 -15.41
CA LEU A 63 0.15 17.21 -15.15
C LEU A 63 0.83 18.41 -14.46
N SER A 64 2.00 18.21 -13.86
CA SER A 64 2.85 19.24 -13.24
C SER A 64 3.85 19.85 -14.22
#